data_AF-A0A965QTP7-F1
#
_entry.id   AF-A0A965QTP7-F1
#
_cell.length_a   1.000
_cell.length_b   1.000
_cell.length_c   1.000
_cell.angle_alpha   90.00
_cell.angle_beta   90.00
_cell.angle_gamma   90.00
#
_symmetry.space_group_name_H-M   'P 1'
#
loop_
_entity.id
_entity.type
_entity.pdbx_description
1 polymer ?
#
loop_
_entity_poly.entity_id
_entity_poly.type
_entity_poly.pdbx_seq_one_letter_code
_entity_poly.pdbx_strand_id
1 'polypeptide(L)' 'MALEGDHFARLEKLIFRPVSTRPDWLKAWRHEAQHLLFLARRANDDDDLELVQELEDQARDMADMVEARLNAEGL' A
#
# COMPACT_ATOMS: atom_id res chain seq x y z
N MET A 1 -6.49 12.01 -10.70
CA MET A 1 -5.43 11.21 -11.33
C MET A 1 -5.15 10.02 -10.43
N ALA A 2 -5.24 8.81 -10.97
CA ALA A 2 -4.78 7.61 -10.28
C ALA A 2 -3.27 7.56 -10.42
N LEU A 3 -2.55 7.15 -9.37
CA LEU A 3 -1.12 6.85 -9.45
C LEU A 3 -0.96 5.70 -10.47
N GLU A 4 -0.23 5.92 -11.57
CA GLU A 4 -0.02 4.93 -12.65
C GLU A 4 0.98 3.81 -12.26
N GLY A 5 1.08 3.47 -10.97
CA GLY A 5 1.86 2.33 -10.50
C GLY A 5 0.96 1.14 -10.17
N ASP A 6 1.19 0.01 -10.84
CA ASP A 6 0.47 -1.26 -10.62
C ASP A 6 0.53 -1.69 -9.14
N HIS A 7 1.65 -1.39 -8.47
CA HIS A 7 1.89 -1.73 -7.08
C HIS A 7 1.10 -0.84 -6.09
N PHE A 8 0.94 0.45 -6.35
CA PHE A 8 0.10 1.33 -5.54
C PHE A 8 -1.38 0.91 -5.61
N ALA A 9 -1.87 0.57 -6.81
CA ALA A 9 -3.24 0.08 -6.99
C ALA A 9 -3.45 -1.28 -6.30
N ARG A 10 -2.45 -2.18 -6.33
CA ARG A 10 -2.49 -3.45 -5.59
C ARG A 10 -2.55 -3.21 -4.08
N LEU A 11 -1.69 -2.32 -3.56
CA LEU A 11 -1.66 -1.94 -2.15
C LEU A 11 -3.00 -1.35 -1.70
N GLU A 12 -3.58 -0.46 -2.50
CA GLU A 12 -4.88 0.17 -2.24
C GLU A 12 -6.00 -0.87 -2.13
N LYS A 13 -6.05 -1.86 -3.03
CA LYS A 13 -7.03 -2.95 -2.97
C LYS A 13 -6.89 -3.78 -1.69
N LEU A 14 -5.66 -4.04 -1.24
CA LEU A 14 -5.39 -4.82 -0.04
C LEU A 14 -5.84 -4.08 1.23
N ILE A 15 -5.56 -2.77 1.36
CA ILE A 15 -6.00 -1.99 2.53
C ILE A 15 -7.52 -1.89 2.61
N PHE A 16 -8.22 -1.75 1.49
CA PHE A 16 -9.68 -1.60 1.47
C PHE A 16 -10.44 -2.93 1.47
N ARG A 17 -9.75 -4.07 1.39
CA ARG A 17 -10.38 -5.39 1.46
C ARG A 17 -11.18 -5.53 2.77
N PRO A 18 -12.48 -5.85 2.70
CA PRO A 18 -13.28 -6.11 3.87
C PRO A 18 -12.87 -7.47 4.44
N VAL A 19 -12.23 -7.47 5.61
CA VAL A 19 -11.93 -8.67 6.38
C VAL A 19 -12.88 -8.77 7.58
N SER A 20 -13.35 -9.99 7.86
CA SER A 20 -14.29 -10.26 8.96
C SER A 20 -13.69 -9.99 10.33
N THR A 21 -12.39 -10.27 10.47
CA THR A 21 -11.61 -9.99 11.67
C THR A 21 -10.74 -8.77 11.37
N ARG A 22 -10.82 -7.72 12.19
CA ARG A 22 -9.97 -6.52 12.06
C ARG A 22 -8.83 -6.59 13.07
N PRO A 23 -7.75 -7.32 12.79
CA PRO A 23 -6.62 -7.39 13.72
C PRO A 23 -5.92 -6.03 13.80
N ASP A 24 -5.34 -5.72 14.96
CA ASP A 24 -4.68 -4.43 15.20
C ASP A 24 -3.50 -4.19 14.24
N TRP A 25 -2.81 -5.26 13.84
CA TRP A 25 -1.73 -5.19 12.86
C TRP A 25 -2.21 -4.66 11.50
N LEU A 26 -3.42 -5.04 11.06
CA LEU A 26 -3.99 -4.58 9.80
C LEU A 26 -4.39 -3.11 9.89
N LYS A 27 -4.83 -2.64 11.08
CA LYS A 27 -5.14 -1.23 11.30
C LYS A 27 -3.89 -0.35 11.24
N ALA A 28 -2.80 -0.78 11.88
CA ALA A 28 -1.51 -0.10 11.81
C ALA A 28 -1.02 -0.02 10.36
N TRP A 29 -1.11 -1.14 9.65
CA TRP A 29 -0.68 -1.22 8.26
C TRP A 29 -1.51 -0.38 7.30
N ARG A 30 -2.84 -0.31 7.50
CA ARG A 30 -3.70 0.60 6.72
C ARG A 30 -3.25 2.05 6.85
N HIS A 31 -2.85 2.47 8.04
CA HIS A 31 -2.36 3.83 8.26
C HIS A 31 -1.03 4.07 7.54
N GLU A 32 -0.12 3.09 7.59
CA GLU A 32 1.18 3.16 6.93
C GLU A 32 1.06 3.19 5.41
N ALA A 33 0.24 2.31 4.84
CA ALA A 33 -0.05 2.29 3.40
C ALA A 33 -0.76 3.56 2.92
N GLN A 34 -1.69 4.12 3.71
CA GLN A 34 -2.30 5.42 3.38
C GLN A 34 -1.28 6.56 3.38
N HIS A 35 -0.34 6.56 4.33
CA HIS A 35 0.74 7.54 4.38
C HIS A 35 1.67 7.40 3.16
N LEU A 36 2.05 6.17 2.79
CA LEU A 36 2.87 5.89 1.62
C LEU A 36 2.18 6.36 0.33
N LEU A 37 0.89 6.05 0.13
CA LEU A 37 0.12 6.51 -1.04
C LEU A 37 0.00 8.04 -1.09
N PHE A 38 -0.10 8.69 0.08
CA PHE A 38 -0.09 10.15 0.16
C PHE A 38 1.27 10.72 -0.27
N LEU A 39 2.38 10.15 0.19
CA LEU A 39 3.72 10.55 -0.21
C LEU A 39 3.94 10.33 -1.71
N ALA A 40 3.50 9.19 -2.25
CA ALA A 40 3.65 8.88 -3.68
C ALA A 40 2.90 9.88 -4.54
N ARG A 41 1.69 10.25 -4.13
CA ARG A 41 0.90 11.27 -4.83
C ARG A 41 1.57 12.64 -4.79
N ARG A 42 2.13 13.01 -3.64
CA ARG A 42 2.87 14.27 -3.51
C ARG A 42 4.14 14.27 -4.37
N ALA A 43 4.93 13.20 -4.33
CA ALA A 43 6.13 13.05 -5.14
C ALA A 43 5.82 13.12 -6.64
N ASN A 44 4.72 12.49 -7.05
CA ASN A 44 4.23 12.58 -8.43
C ASN A 44 3.78 14.00 -8.81
N ASP A 45 3.12 14.73 -7.90
CA ASP A 45 2.74 16.14 -8.12
C ASP A 45 3.97 17.09 -8.15
N ASP A 46 5.05 16.72 -7.46
CA ASP A 46 6.34 17.42 -7.44
C ASP A 46 7.29 16.99 -8.59
N ASP A 47 6.84 16.14 -9.53
CA ASP A 47 7.63 15.54 -10.63
C ASP A 47 8.89 14.77 -10.16
N ASP A 48 8.91 14.32 -8.90
CA ASP A 48 10.03 13.59 -8.29
C ASP A 48 9.92 12.09 -8.60
N LEU A 49 10.30 11.72 -9.82
CA LEU A 49 10.17 10.36 -10.34
C LEU A 49 11.05 9.33 -9.60
N GLU A 50 12.20 9.76 -9.06
CA GLU A 50 13.07 8.89 -8.26
C GLU A 50 12.36 8.48 -6.97
N LEU A 51 11.79 9.46 -6.26
CA LEU A 51 11.02 9.22 -5.05
C LEU A 51 9.75 8.40 -5.33
N VAL A 52 9.06 8.65 -6.45
CA VAL A 52 7.91 7.83 -6.86
C VAL A 52 8.32 6.37 -7.05
N GLN A 53 9.45 6.10 -7.68
CA GLN A 53 9.95 4.74 -7.89
C GLN A 53 10.31 4.06 -6.56
N GLU A 54 10.99 4.75 -5.65
CA GLU A 54 11.31 4.22 -4.32
C GLU A 54 10.04 3.90 -3.51
N LEU A 55 9.03 4.77 -3.59
CA LEU A 55 7.75 4.54 -2.93
C LEU A 55 6.98 3.40 -3.58
N GLU A 56 7.13 3.17 -4.88
CA GLU A 56 6.53 2.04 -5.58
C GLU A 56 7.14 0.71 -5.13
N ASP A 57 8.46 0.64 -4.98
CA ASP A 57 9.15 -0.53 -4.42
C ASP A 57 8.70 -0.80 -2.98
N GLN A 58 8.60 0.24 -2.15
CA GLN A 58 8.05 0.11 -0.80
C GLN A 58 6.59 -0.37 -0.82
N ALA A 59 5.76 0.13 -1.75
CA ALA A 59 4.38 -0.32 -1.89
C ALA A 59 4.29 -1.80 -2.26
N ARG A 60 5.22 -2.28 -3.10
CA ARG A 60 5.33 -3.69 -3.49
C ARG A 60 5.66 -4.58 -2.30
N ASP A 61 6.75 -4.29 -1.59
CA ASP A 61 7.16 -5.05 -0.39
C ASP A 61 6.05 -5.09 0.65
N MET A 62 5.43 -3.93 0.87
CA MET A 62 4.33 -3.77 1.82
C MET A 62 3.13 -4.65 1.40
N ALA A 63 2.74 -4.62 0.13
CA ALA A 63 1.67 -5.44 -0.42
C ALA A 63 1.96 -6.95 -0.30
N ASP A 64 3.19 -7.38 -0.62
CA ASP A 64 3.60 -8.79 -0.53
C ASP A 64 3.55 -9.29 0.92
N MET A 65 4.01 -8.48 1.89
CA MET A 65 3.93 -8.83 3.32
C MET A 65 2.49 -9.01 3.79
N VAL A 66 1.57 -8.13 3.38
CA VAL A 66 0.17 -8.24 3.81
C VAL A 66 -0.57 -9.35 3.13
N GLU A 67 -0.32 -9.57 1.84
CA GLU A 67 -0.91 -10.73 1.16
C GLU A 67 -0.43 -12.04 1.81
N ALA A 68 0.86 -12.16 2.12
CA ALA A 68 1.40 -13.32 2.83
C ALA A 68 0.76 -13.50 4.22
N ARG A 69 0.57 -12.41 4.96
CA ARG A 69 -0.01 -12.46 6.30
C ARG A 69 -1.52 -12.76 6.29
N LEU A 70 -2.27 -12.18 5.35
CA LEU A 70 -3.68 -12.52 5.13
C LEU A 70 -3.83 -14.00 4.78
N ASN A 71 -2.98 -14.52 3.89
CA ASN A 71 -2.96 -15.95 3.56
C ASN A 71 -2.61 -16.82 4.77
N ALA A 72 -1.66 -16.40 5.61
CA ALA A 72 -1.28 -17.12 6.82
C ALA A 72 -2.38 -17.14 7.90
N GLU A 73 -3.15 -16.05 8.03
CA GLU A 73 -4.30 -15.96 8.95
C GLU A 73 -5.60 -16.54 8.35
N GLY A 74 -5.60 -16.93 7.06
CA GLY A 74 -6.75 -17.51 6.37
C GLY A 74 -7.87 -16.49 6.06
N LEU A 75 -7.50 -15.23 5.79
CA LEU A 75 -8.41 -14.09 5.59
C LEU A 75 -8.61 -13.66 4.12
#